data_AF-A0A8S3IUE8-F1
#
_entry.id   AF-A0A8S3IUE8-F1
#
_cell.length_a   1.000
_cell.length_b   1.000
_cell.length_c   1.000
_cell.angle_alpha   90.00
_cell.angle_beta   90.00
_cell.angle_gamma   90.00
#
_symmetry.space_group_name_H-M   'P 1'
#
loop_
_entity.id
_entity.type
_entity.pdbx_description
1 polymer ?
#
loop_
_entity_poly.entity_id
_entity_poly.type
_entity_poly.pdbx_seq_one_letter_code
_entity_poly.pdbx_strand_id
1 'polypeptide(L)'
;MKRNDRAVGVSSTWWGFYSIQIAPPFLMKLDPMFAESVELLATEASNPSNEDHQTLYNQFIQTFGTHYVSRVIVGGTAYLYSIMEASFHNKSSYREVSSQVSLMFQYKSASFNVGETQASVMSKMTETFKKNTESLTVFQPPIPNDEGKSDWEVWQRRASEHPVVVNRTLFSIDSLIRGKPRVQEHLRRTIQFYLKDGIIPTLAQLSGRSTGRRVSIEYKPRGPIHGLDVV
;
A
#
# COMPACT_ATOMS: atom_id res chain seq x y z
N MET A 1 -3.73 31.31 14.68
CA MET A 1 -2.61 30.47 14.21
C MET A 1 -3.00 29.97 12.81
N LYS A 2 -2.42 30.52 11.74
CA LYS A 2 -2.76 30.11 10.36
C LYS A 2 -2.27 28.67 10.19
N ARG A 3 -3.14 27.74 9.79
CA ARG A 3 -2.69 26.44 9.29
C ARG A 3 -1.76 26.73 8.11
N ASN A 4 -0.51 26.29 8.21
CA ASN A 4 0.37 26.25 7.04
C ASN A 4 -0.13 25.13 6.16
N ASP A 5 -1.12 25.43 5.33
CA ASP A 5 -1.61 24.49 4.33
C ASP A 5 -0.43 24.19 3.38
N ARG A 6 0.04 22.95 3.42
CA ARG A 6 1.13 22.43 2.59
C ARG A 6 0.56 21.30 1.73
N ALA A 7 0.97 21.26 0.47
CA ALA A 7 0.73 20.12 -0.41
C ALA A 7 1.92 19.16 -0.31
N VAL A 8 1.68 17.86 -0.43
CA VAL A 8 2.73 16.84 -0.32
C VAL A 8 2.68 15.92 -1.53
N GLY A 9 3.77 15.85 -2.29
CA GLY A 9 3.99 14.80 -3.29
C GLY A 9 4.86 13.70 -2.69
N VAL A 10 4.57 12.43 -2.97
CA VAL A 10 5.33 11.30 -2.44
C VAL A 10 5.94 10.51 -3.60
N SER A 11 7.25 10.36 -3.57
CA SER A 11 7.97 9.45 -4.47
C SER A 11 8.65 8.38 -3.65
N SER A 12 8.76 7.17 -4.18
CA SER A 12 9.46 6.09 -3.48
C SER A 12 10.31 5.26 -4.42
N THR A 13 11.38 4.71 -3.88
CA THR A 13 12.13 3.59 -4.47
C THR A 13 12.27 2.50 -3.44
N TRP A 14 12.29 1.27 -3.90
CA TRP A 14 12.59 0.14 -3.04
C TRP A 14 13.56 -0.81 -3.71
N TRP A 15 14.28 -1.54 -2.88
CA TRP A 15 15.20 -2.60 -3.26
C TRP A 15 14.80 -3.88 -2.54
N GLY A 16 14.42 -4.90 -3.31
CA GLY A 16 14.18 -6.24 -2.78
C GLY A 16 15.45 -7.09 -2.79
N PHE A 17 15.76 -7.74 -1.68
CA PHE A 17 16.88 -8.68 -1.57
C PHE A 17 16.42 -10.12 -1.77
N TYR A 18 15.28 -10.48 -1.19
CA TYR A 18 14.70 -11.82 -1.32
C TYR A 18 13.18 -11.76 -1.25
N SER A 19 12.53 -12.86 -1.63
CA SER A 19 11.09 -13.01 -1.47
C SER A 19 10.75 -14.26 -0.69
N ILE A 20 9.77 -14.16 0.19
CA ILE A 20 9.20 -15.27 0.94
C ILE A 20 7.80 -15.54 0.39
N GLN A 21 7.47 -16.79 0.16
CA GLN A 21 6.16 -17.22 -0.32
C GLN A 21 5.66 -18.39 0.52
N ILE A 22 4.39 -18.34 0.91
CA ILE A 22 3.75 -19.43 1.65
C ILE A 22 3.34 -20.56 0.70
N ALA A 23 3.09 -21.74 1.25
CA ALA A 23 2.57 -22.87 0.48
C ALA A 23 1.26 -22.48 -0.24
N PRO A 24 0.93 -23.10 -1.39
CA PRO A 24 -0.34 -22.86 -2.05
C PRO A 24 -1.52 -23.02 -1.08
N PRO A 25 -2.57 -22.19 -1.19
CA PRO A 25 -3.67 -22.17 -0.21
C PRO A 25 -4.27 -23.54 0.05
N PHE A 26 -4.33 -24.41 -0.98
CA PHE A 26 -4.90 -25.75 -0.88
C PHE A 26 -4.08 -26.74 0.00
N LEU A 27 -2.81 -26.45 0.29
CA LEU A 27 -1.95 -27.25 1.17
C LEU A 27 -1.78 -26.65 2.56
N MET A 28 -2.24 -25.42 2.78
CA MET A 28 -2.04 -24.75 4.05
C MET A 28 -2.95 -25.34 5.14
N LYS A 29 -2.35 -25.61 6.31
CA LYS A 29 -3.09 -25.80 7.55
C LYS A 29 -3.55 -24.42 8.03
N LEU A 30 -4.85 -24.26 8.24
CA LEU A 30 -5.40 -23.02 8.79
C LEU A 30 -5.02 -22.88 10.26
N ASP A 31 -4.85 -21.63 10.70
CA ASP A 31 -4.73 -21.31 12.11
C ASP A 31 -5.97 -21.84 12.88
N PRO A 32 -5.83 -22.43 14.09
CA PRO A 32 -6.95 -22.99 14.82
C PRO A 32 -8.09 -22.00 15.08
N MET A 33 -7.77 -20.75 15.45
CA MET A 33 -8.78 -19.73 15.73
C MET A 33 -9.50 -19.31 14.44
N PHE A 34 -8.76 -19.19 13.33
CA PHE A 34 -9.35 -18.93 12.02
C PHE A 34 -10.29 -20.06 11.60
N ALA A 35 -9.85 -21.31 11.74
CA ALA A 35 -10.66 -22.49 11.40
C ALA A 35 -11.94 -22.56 12.24
N GLU A 36 -11.83 -22.38 13.56
CA GLU A 36 -12.98 -22.35 14.48
C GLU A 36 -13.96 -21.23 14.13
N SER A 37 -13.46 -20.04 13.81
CA SER A 37 -14.29 -18.91 13.38
C SER A 37 -15.06 -19.21 12.08
N VAL A 38 -14.42 -19.92 11.13
CA VAL A 38 -15.08 -20.37 9.90
C VAL A 38 -16.15 -21.43 10.18
N GLU A 39 -15.91 -22.34 11.13
CA GLU A 39 -16.92 -23.30 11.56
C GLU A 39 -18.11 -22.60 12.24
N LEU A 40 -17.86 -21.63 13.12
CA LEU A 40 -18.93 -20.84 13.76
C LEU A 40 -19.79 -20.09 12.73
N LEU A 41 -19.16 -19.48 11.72
CA LEU A 41 -19.91 -18.86 10.61
C LEU A 41 -20.76 -19.89 9.85
N ALA A 42 -20.29 -21.13 9.73
CA ALA A 42 -21.05 -22.18 9.05
C ALA A 42 -22.21 -22.71 9.88
N THR A 43 -22.06 -22.84 11.20
CA THR A 43 -23.13 -23.33 12.09
C THR A 43 -24.19 -22.27 12.32
N GLU A 44 -23.78 -21.04 12.65
CA GLU A 44 -24.72 -19.99 13.08
C GLU A 44 -25.20 -19.11 11.91
N ALA A 45 -24.35 -18.88 10.91
CA ALA A 45 -24.57 -17.82 9.92
C ALA A 45 -24.29 -18.27 8.47
N SER A 46 -24.47 -19.55 8.15
CA SER A 46 -24.29 -20.04 6.77
C SER A 46 -25.29 -19.44 5.78
N ASN A 47 -26.41 -18.94 6.27
CA ASN A 47 -27.37 -18.15 5.50
C ASN A 47 -27.87 -16.97 6.37
N PRO A 48 -27.17 -15.83 6.37
CA PRO A 48 -27.51 -14.70 7.23
C PRO A 48 -28.93 -14.21 6.97
N SER A 49 -29.76 -14.21 8.01
CA SER A 49 -31.18 -13.85 7.95
C SER A 49 -31.55 -12.68 8.86
N ASN A 50 -30.62 -12.27 9.73
CA ASN A 50 -30.75 -11.15 10.65
C ASN A 50 -29.39 -10.42 10.79
N GLU A 51 -29.39 -9.25 11.44
CA GLU A 51 -28.17 -8.44 11.62
C GLU A 51 -27.15 -9.07 12.58
N ASP A 52 -27.57 -9.94 13.50
CA ASP A 52 -26.64 -10.66 14.39
C ASP A 52 -25.76 -11.63 13.58
N HIS A 53 -26.34 -12.33 12.62
CA HIS A 53 -25.59 -13.19 11.70
C HIS A 53 -24.61 -12.37 10.85
N GLN A 54 -25.03 -11.20 10.36
CA GLN A 54 -24.13 -10.30 9.61
C GLN A 54 -22.99 -9.80 10.49
N THR A 55 -23.26 -9.52 11.76
CA THR A 55 -22.28 -9.05 12.73
C THR A 55 -21.13 -10.05 12.89
N LEU A 56 -21.38 -11.37 12.80
CA LEU A 56 -20.33 -12.38 12.82
C LEU A 56 -19.36 -12.26 11.64
N TYR A 57 -19.85 -12.02 10.42
CA TYR A 57 -18.99 -11.78 9.25
C TYR A 57 -18.21 -10.47 9.37
N ASN A 58 -18.83 -9.44 9.93
CA ASN A 58 -18.19 -8.15 10.17
C ASN A 58 -17.04 -8.28 11.19
N GLN A 59 -17.26 -9.01 12.28
CA GLN A 59 -16.23 -9.32 13.27
C GLN A 59 -15.11 -10.18 12.68
N PHE A 60 -15.45 -11.12 11.80
CA PHE A 60 -14.46 -11.94 11.10
C PHE A 60 -13.49 -11.08 10.28
N ILE A 61 -14.00 -10.16 9.44
CA ILE A 61 -13.13 -9.29 8.64
C ILE A 61 -12.38 -8.26 9.48
N GLN A 62 -12.92 -7.83 10.63
CA GLN A 62 -12.22 -6.94 11.56
C GLN A 62 -11.07 -7.66 12.29
N THR A 63 -11.25 -8.95 12.58
CA THR A 63 -10.25 -9.77 13.29
C THR A 63 -9.14 -10.24 12.37
N PHE A 64 -9.49 -10.79 11.20
CA PHE A 64 -8.53 -11.41 10.30
C PHE A 64 -8.15 -10.55 9.09
N GLY A 65 -8.82 -9.41 8.91
CA GLY A 65 -8.68 -8.57 7.71
C GLY A 65 -9.47 -9.12 6.52
N THR A 66 -9.25 -8.50 5.36
CA THR A 66 -9.90 -8.88 4.09
C THR A 66 -9.04 -9.79 3.23
N HIS A 67 -7.73 -9.83 3.49
CA HIS A 67 -6.75 -10.55 2.69
C HIS A 67 -5.70 -11.22 3.57
N TYR A 68 -5.08 -12.28 3.04
CA TYR A 68 -3.85 -12.83 3.59
C TYR A 68 -2.67 -12.55 2.66
N VAL A 69 -1.48 -12.50 3.23
CA VAL A 69 -0.23 -12.27 2.51
C VAL A 69 0.30 -13.60 2.00
N SER A 70 0.28 -13.82 0.69
CA SER A 70 0.81 -15.03 0.06
C SER A 70 2.31 -14.97 -0.22
N ARG A 71 2.79 -13.77 -0.53
CA ARG A 71 4.17 -13.49 -0.90
C ARG A 71 4.56 -12.13 -0.37
N VAL A 72 5.79 -12.02 0.12
CA VAL A 72 6.43 -10.74 0.44
C VAL A 72 7.74 -10.62 -0.31
N ILE A 73 8.07 -9.41 -0.73
CA ILE A 73 9.43 -9.02 -1.10
C ILE A 73 10.00 -8.27 0.10
N VAL A 74 11.21 -8.66 0.52
CA VAL A 74 11.87 -8.11 1.69
C VAL A 74 13.14 -7.39 1.25
N GLY A 75 13.36 -6.18 1.76
CA GLY A 75 14.55 -5.39 1.54
C GLY A 75 14.46 -4.00 2.16
N GLY A 76 14.67 -2.93 1.40
CA GLY A 76 14.55 -1.56 1.91
C GLY A 76 13.71 -0.67 1.00
N THR A 77 13.03 0.32 1.59
CA THR A 77 12.34 1.40 0.87
C THR A 77 12.87 2.76 1.30
N ALA A 78 13.03 3.67 0.35
CA ALA A 78 13.28 5.09 0.60
C ALA A 78 12.13 5.91 0.03
N TYR A 79 11.55 6.77 0.86
CA TYR A 79 10.50 7.70 0.51
C TYR A 79 11.08 9.11 0.41
N LEU A 80 10.72 9.83 -0.65
CA LEU A 80 10.99 11.25 -0.80
C LEU A 80 9.66 12.00 -0.73
N TYR A 81 9.51 12.80 0.30
CA TYR A 81 8.39 13.71 0.48
C TYR A 81 8.76 15.08 -0.09
N SER A 82 7.97 15.55 -1.05
CA SER A 82 8.07 16.88 -1.65
C SER A 82 7.03 17.77 -0.99
N ILE A 83 7.44 18.59 -0.04
CA ILE A 83 6.55 19.39 0.79
C ILE A 83 6.49 20.80 0.19
N MET A 84 5.37 21.09 -0.47
CA MET A 84 5.16 22.31 -1.25
C MET A 84 4.26 23.31 -0.51
N GLU A 85 4.50 24.61 -0.70
CA GLU A 85 3.53 25.62 -0.29
C GLU A 85 2.19 25.43 -1.04
N ALA A 86 1.06 25.55 -0.33
CA ALA A 86 -0.26 25.51 -0.98
C ALA A 86 -0.44 26.65 -2.00
N SER A 87 0.23 27.78 -1.79
CA SER A 87 0.21 28.94 -2.70
C SER A 87 0.72 28.58 -4.10
N PHE A 88 1.76 27.74 -4.18
CA PHE A 88 2.33 27.22 -5.42
C PHE A 88 1.45 26.12 -6.00
N HIS A 89 1.10 25.11 -5.19
CA HIS A 89 0.28 23.98 -5.64
C HIS A 89 -1.06 24.42 -6.25
N ASN A 90 -1.71 25.44 -5.67
CA ASN A 90 -3.00 25.94 -6.15
C ASN A 90 -2.91 26.75 -7.46
N LYS A 91 -1.70 27.22 -7.83
CA LYS A 91 -1.45 27.98 -9.06
C LYS A 91 -0.87 27.13 -10.18
N SER A 92 -0.27 26.00 -9.85
CA SER A 92 0.34 25.08 -10.81
C SER A 92 -0.64 24.00 -11.27
N SER A 93 -0.43 23.49 -12.48
CA SER A 93 -1.20 22.34 -12.97
C SER A 93 -0.71 21.04 -12.32
N TYR A 94 -1.59 20.03 -12.21
CA TYR A 94 -1.19 18.70 -11.74
C TYR A 94 0.00 18.12 -12.54
N ARG A 95 -0.01 18.28 -13.86
CA ARG A 95 1.07 17.81 -14.75
C ARG A 95 2.41 18.50 -14.45
N GLU A 96 2.37 19.79 -14.17
CA GLU A 96 3.56 20.56 -13.79
C GLU A 96 4.10 20.08 -12.44
N VAL A 97 3.25 20.00 -11.41
CA VAL A 97 3.63 19.52 -10.08
C VAL A 97 4.22 18.11 -10.15
N SER A 98 3.52 17.18 -10.81
CA SER A 98 3.97 15.80 -10.98
C SER A 98 5.32 15.70 -11.69
N SER A 99 5.51 16.49 -12.75
CA SER A 99 6.79 16.57 -13.48
C SER A 99 7.93 17.07 -12.58
N GLN A 100 7.69 18.15 -11.81
CA GLN A 100 8.71 18.72 -10.93
C GLN A 100 9.04 17.81 -9.74
N VAL A 101 8.04 17.16 -9.14
CA VAL A 101 8.24 16.12 -8.11
C VAL A 101 9.09 14.97 -8.65
N SER A 102 8.79 14.51 -9.87
CA SER A 102 9.55 13.46 -10.55
C SER A 102 11.00 13.88 -10.81
N LEU A 103 11.24 15.12 -11.23
CA LEU A 103 12.58 15.67 -11.41
C LEU A 103 13.34 15.78 -10.08
N MET A 104 12.67 16.19 -9.00
CA MET A 104 13.32 16.23 -7.68
C MET A 104 13.69 14.83 -7.19
N PHE A 105 12.83 13.85 -7.43
CA PHE A 105 13.14 12.46 -7.16
C PHE A 105 14.30 11.93 -7.99
N GLN A 106 14.36 12.25 -9.29
CA GLN A 106 15.51 11.93 -10.14
C GLN A 106 16.79 12.61 -9.65
N TYR A 107 16.71 13.87 -9.25
CA TYR A 107 17.86 14.61 -8.72
C TYR A 107 18.41 13.96 -7.43
N LYS A 108 17.52 13.62 -6.50
CA LYS A 108 17.89 12.92 -5.26
C LYS A 108 18.35 11.50 -5.55
N SER A 109 17.73 10.78 -6.47
CA SER A 109 18.16 9.42 -6.82
C SER A 109 19.42 9.34 -7.66
N ALA A 110 19.74 10.36 -8.45
CA ALA A 110 21.05 10.51 -9.09
C ALA A 110 22.16 10.76 -8.07
N SER A 111 21.84 11.26 -6.86
CA SER A 111 22.81 11.23 -5.75
C SER A 111 23.11 9.82 -5.25
N PHE A 112 22.32 8.83 -5.68
CA PHE A 112 22.50 7.42 -5.32
C PHE A 112 23.20 6.61 -6.42
N ASN A 113 23.24 7.09 -7.68
CA ASN A 113 23.84 6.40 -8.83
C ASN A 113 24.68 7.35 -9.70
N VAL A 114 25.94 6.98 -9.99
CA VAL A 114 27.00 7.80 -10.63
C VAL A 114 26.76 8.08 -12.15
N GLY A 115 25.55 7.95 -12.68
CA GLY A 115 25.28 7.89 -14.13
C GLY A 115 24.80 9.17 -14.81
N GLU A 116 23.91 9.94 -14.17
CA GLU A 116 23.49 11.26 -14.65
C GLU A 116 24.05 12.34 -13.73
N THR A 117 24.65 13.39 -14.30
CA THR A 117 25.11 14.51 -13.49
C THR A 117 23.88 15.21 -12.91
N GLN A 118 23.76 15.21 -11.59
CA GLN A 118 22.71 15.90 -10.84
C GLN A 118 22.41 17.31 -11.38
N ALA A 119 23.43 18.00 -11.90
CA ALA A 119 23.32 19.30 -12.55
C ALA A 119 22.34 19.33 -13.75
N SER A 120 22.31 18.29 -14.59
CA SER A 120 21.41 18.17 -15.75
C SER A 120 19.94 18.02 -15.33
N VAL A 121 19.67 17.29 -14.24
CA VAL A 121 18.32 17.15 -13.70
C VAL A 121 17.89 18.42 -12.98
N MET A 122 18.81 19.02 -12.21
CA MET A 122 18.56 20.25 -11.46
C MET A 122 18.27 21.46 -12.34
N SER A 123 18.85 21.53 -13.54
CA SER A 123 18.58 22.62 -14.50
C SER A 123 17.17 22.54 -15.11
N LYS A 124 16.53 21.36 -15.09
CA LYS A 124 15.14 21.16 -15.55
C LYS A 124 14.10 21.51 -14.48
N MET A 125 14.49 21.60 -13.22
CA MET A 125 13.61 22.03 -12.14
C MET A 125 13.40 23.55 -12.19
N THR A 126 12.16 24.00 -12.11
CA THR A 126 11.85 25.44 -12.15
C THR A 126 12.27 26.13 -10.85
N GLU A 127 12.74 27.37 -10.95
CA GLU A 127 13.10 28.17 -9.77
C GLU A 127 11.92 28.39 -8.83
N THR A 128 10.70 28.52 -9.38
CA THR A 128 9.48 28.62 -8.59
C THR A 128 9.27 27.35 -7.77
N PHE A 129 9.41 26.16 -8.36
CA PHE A 129 9.28 24.91 -7.62
C PHE A 129 10.33 24.81 -6.50
N LYS A 130 11.61 25.06 -6.81
CA LYS A 130 12.71 25.00 -5.83
C LYS A 130 12.48 25.94 -4.64
N LYS A 131 11.98 27.15 -4.86
CA LYS A 131 11.73 28.13 -3.79
C LYS A 131 10.54 27.78 -2.90
N ASN A 132 9.57 27.03 -3.43
CA ASN A 132 8.31 26.73 -2.73
C ASN A 132 8.24 25.27 -2.27
N THR A 133 9.34 24.51 -2.33
CA THR A 133 9.37 23.08 -2.02
C THR A 133 10.55 22.74 -1.12
N GLU A 134 10.26 22.02 -0.04
CA GLU A 134 11.23 21.35 0.81
C GLU A 134 11.19 19.83 0.51
N SER A 135 12.32 19.14 0.72
CA SER A 135 12.40 17.70 0.53
C SER A 135 12.75 16.99 1.84
N LEU A 136 12.01 15.96 2.21
CA LEU A 136 12.32 15.07 3.33
C LEU A 136 12.50 13.64 2.80
N THR A 137 13.63 13.02 3.10
CA THR A 137 13.87 11.60 2.79
C THR A 137 13.64 10.76 4.03
N VAL A 138 12.82 9.71 3.92
CA VAL A 138 12.56 8.75 5.01
C VAL A 138 12.94 7.37 4.54
N PHE A 139 13.77 6.71 5.34
CA PHE A 139 14.30 5.39 5.06
C PHE A 139 13.57 4.32 5.85
N GLN A 140 13.36 3.17 5.22
CA GLN A 140 12.90 1.93 5.84
C GLN A 140 13.84 0.79 5.44
N PRO A 141 14.52 0.12 6.38
CA PRO A 141 14.57 0.44 7.82
C PRO A 141 15.14 1.85 8.09
N PRO A 142 14.79 2.49 9.23
CA PRO A 142 15.32 3.80 9.59
C PRO A 142 16.83 3.72 9.84
N ILE A 143 17.53 4.81 9.50
CA ILE A 143 18.95 5.01 9.81
C ILE A 143 19.10 5.93 11.02
N PRO A 144 20.13 5.74 11.85
CA PRO A 144 20.50 6.72 12.87
C PRO A 144 21.01 8.01 12.19
N ASN A 145 20.83 9.16 12.85
CA ASN A 145 21.43 10.42 12.42
C ASN A 145 22.95 10.33 12.62
N ASP A 146 23.69 9.94 11.58
CA ASP A 146 25.14 9.77 11.63
C ASP A 146 25.81 10.89 10.84
N GLU A 147 26.56 11.75 11.53
CA GLU A 147 27.27 12.89 10.94
C GLU A 147 28.56 12.41 10.24
N GLY A 148 28.49 12.06 8.95
CA GLY A 148 29.72 11.90 8.15
C GLY A 148 29.69 10.94 6.97
N LYS A 149 28.63 10.17 6.77
CA LYS A 149 28.43 9.34 5.56
C LYS A 149 27.22 9.81 4.78
N SER A 150 27.18 9.48 3.48
CA SER A 150 25.95 9.62 2.70
C SER A 150 24.85 8.78 3.35
N ASP A 151 23.73 9.40 3.69
CA ASP A 151 22.54 8.74 4.25
C ASP A 151 22.15 7.48 3.45
N TRP A 152 22.36 7.53 2.13
CA TRP A 152 22.09 6.42 1.22
C TRP A 152 22.99 5.20 1.46
N GLU A 153 24.30 5.39 1.60
CA GLU A 153 25.23 4.28 1.83
C GLU A 153 24.97 3.61 3.18
N VAL A 154 24.68 4.44 4.19
CA VAL A 154 24.30 3.97 5.54
C VAL A 154 23.01 3.16 5.45
N TRP A 155 22.00 3.68 4.74
CA TRP A 155 20.72 3.00 4.54
C TRP A 155 20.86 1.69 3.76
N GLN A 156 21.63 1.67 2.69
CA GLN A 156 21.81 0.48 1.86
C GLN A 156 22.38 -0.68 2.69
N ARG A 157 23.42 -0.42 3.48
CA ARG A 157 23.97 -1.40 4.42
C ARG A 157 22.92 -1.82 5.45
N ARG A 158 22.23 -0.86 6.06
CA ARG A 158 21.22 -1.13 7.09
C ARG A 158 20.06 -1.99 6.55
N ALA A 159 19.60 -1.71 5.35
CA ALA A 159 18.56 -2.48 4.67
C ALA A 159 19.02 -3.92 4.47
N SER A 160 20.28 -4.16 4.08
CA SER A 160 20.80 -5.52 3.91
C SER A 160 20.88 -6.31 5.22
N GLU A 161 21.22 -5.63 6.33
CA GLU A 161 21.32 -6.24 7.66
C GLU A 161 19.96 -6.44 8.35
N HIS A 162 19.03 -5.51 8.12
CA HIS A 162 17.72 -5.47 8.77
C HIS A 162 16.60 -5.21 7.74
N PRO A 163 16.37 -6.15 6.82
CA PRO A 163 15.43 -5.95 5.73
C PRO A 163 13.99 -5.95 6.24
N VAL A 164 13.16 -5.10 5.64
CA VAL A 164 11.73 -4.94 5.92
C VAL A 164 10.89 -5.36 4.72
N VAL A 165 9.60 -5.61 4.92
CA VAL A 165 8.71 -5.96 3.81
C VAL A 165 8.45 -4.72 2.95
N VAL A 166 8.90 -4.75 1.69
CA VAL A 166 8.78 -3.63 0.73
C VAL A 166 7.61 -3.82 -0.24
N ASN A 167 7.20 -5.06 -0.48
CA ASN A 167 6.07 -5.37 -1.34
C ASN A 167 5.35 -6.64 -0.85
N ARG A 168 4.04 -6.73 -1.10
CA ARG A 168 3.18 -7.85 -0.67
C ARG A 168 2.23 -8.25 -1.79
N THR A 169 2.07 -9.55 -2.01
CA THR A 169 0.98 -10.10 -2.82
C THR A 169 -0.12 -10.60 -1.91
N LEU A 170 -1.29 -9.99 -2.03
CA LEU A 170 -2.47 -10.28 -1.22
C LEU A 170 -3.47 -11.12 -2.01
N PHE A 171 -4.10 -12.07 -1.33
CA PHE A 171 -5.25 -12.81 -1.84
C PHE A 171 -6.42 -12.66 -0.89
N SER A 172 -7.63 -12.63 -1.42
CA SER A 172 -8.85 -12.47 -0.62
C SER A 172 -9.00 -13.63 0.36
N ILE A 173 -9.35 -13.32 1.61
CA ILE A 173 -9.35 -14.31 2.70
C ILE A 173 -10.47 -15.35 2.55
N ASP A 174 -11.54 -15.04 1.81
CA ASP A 174 -12.60 -16.00 1.47
C ASP A 174 -12.09 -17.17 0.63
N SER A 175 -10.97 -17.02 -0.09
CA SER A 175 -10.35 -18.12 -0.85
C SER A 175 -9.74 -19.22 0.04
N LEU A 176 -9.54 -18.94 1.34
CA LEU A 176 -9.09 -19.94 2.31
C LEU A 176 -10.24 -20.83 2.81
N ILE A 177 -11.49 -20.42 2.62
CA ILE A 177 -12.67 -21.16 3.08
C ILE A 177 -12.99 -22.29 2.11
N ARG A 178 -12.96 -23.54 2.60
CA ARG A 178 -13.20 -24.73 1.78
C ARG A 178 -14.37 -25.54 2.30
N GLY A 179 -15.09 -26.19 1.38
CA GLY A 179 -16.26 -27.02 1.71
C GLY A 179 -17.47 -26.25 2.24
N LYS A 180 -17.42 -24.91 2.26
CA LYS A 180 -18.45 -24.03 2.84
C LYS A 180 -18.84 -22.91 1.86
N PRO A 181 -19.45 -23.25 0.71
CA PRO A 181 -19.67 -22.30 -0.38
C PRO A 181 -20.55 -21.10 0.00
N ARG A 182 -21.53 -21.29 0.89
CA ARG A 182 -22.39 -20.18 1.35
C ARG A 182 -21.64 -19.19 2.24
N VAL A 183 -20.82 -19.69 3.16
CA VAL A 183 -19.97 -18.84 4.02
C VAL A 183 -18.96 -18.08 3.17
N GLN A 184 -18.29 -18.79 2.24
CA GLN A 184 -17.36 -18.18 1.30
C GLN A 184 -18.03 -17.07 0.47
N GLU A 185 -19.19 -17.33 -0.10
CA GLU A 185 -19.93 -16.36 -0.92
C GLU A 185 -20.33 -15.12 -0.12
N HIS A 186 -20.87 -15.31 1.07
CA HIS A 186 -21.33 -14.19 1.90
C HIS A 186 -20.17 -13.36 2.44
N LEU A 187 -19.07 -14.01 2.84
CA LEU A 187 -17.84 -13.34 3.23
C LEU A 187 -17.26 -12.53 2.07
N ARG A 188 -17.20 -13.11 0.86
CA ARG A 188 -16.75 -12.42 -0.35
C ARG A 188 -17.56 -11.15 -0.62
N ARG A 189 -18.90 -11.22 -0.51
CA ARG A 189 -19.77 -10.04 -0.66
C ARG A 189 -19.52 -8.98 0.41
N THR A 190 -19.34 -9.41 1.66
CA THR A 190 -19.01 -8.55 2.80
C THR A 190 -17.69 -7.80 2.55
N ILE A 191 -16.64 -8.52 2.12
CA ILE A 191 -15.33 -7.94 1.77
C ILE A 191 -15.45 -6.95 0.61
N GLN A 192 -16.16 -7.32 -0.46
CA GLN A 192 -16.32 -6.46 -1.63
C GLN A 192 -17.04 -5.15 -1.28
N PHE A 193 -18.07 -5.20 -0.44
CA PHE A 193 -18.74 -4.00 0.05
C PHE A 193 -17.78 -3.15 0.90
N TYR A 194 -17.11 -3.76 1.87
CA TYR A 194 -16.17 -3.05 2.75
C TYR A 194 -15.06 -2.34 1.98
N LEU A 195 -14.45 -3.01 0.99
CA LEU A 195 -13.39 -2.42 0.16
C LEU A 195 -13.89 -1.28 -0.75
N LYS A 196 -15.15 -1.37 -1.21
CA LYS A 196 -15.74 -0.37 -2.10
C LYS A 196 -16.18 0.87 -1.33
N ASP A 197 -16.89 0.68 -0.22
CA ASP A 197 -17.60 1.76 0.48
C ASP A 197 -16.86 2.22 1.74
N GLY A 198 -15.79 1.52 2.16
CA GLY A 198 -14.96 1.87 3.32
C GLY A 198 -15.67 1.72 4.66
N ILE A 199 -16.85 1.10 4.68
CA ILE A 199 -17.70 0.92 5.85
C ILE A 199 -18.15 -0.54 5.98
N ILE A 200 -18.45 -0.95 7.21
CA ILE A 200 -18.94 -2.29 7.52
C ILE A 200 -20.40 -2.41 7.06
N PRO A 201 -20.76 -3.43 6.25
CA PRO A 201 -22.12 -3.57 5.74
C PRO A 201 -23.12 -4.06 6.78
N THR A 202 -24.37 -3.64 6.61
CA THR A 202 -25.56 -4.30 7.17
C THR A 202 -26.06 -5.41 6.26
N LEU A 203 -26.90 -6.32 6.78
CA LEU A 203 -27.48 -7.40 5.97
C LEU A 203 -28.34 -6.83 4.82
N ALA A 204 -29.08 -5.75 5.09
CA ALA A 204 -29.90 -5.06 4.09
C ALA A 204 -29.07 -4.49 2.92
N GLN A 205 -27.88 -3.95 3.20
CA GLN A 205 -26.98 -3.41 2.18
C GLN A 205 -26.41 -4.49 1.27
N LEU A 206 -26.05 -5.65 1.85
CA LEU A 206 -25.56 -6.78 1.06
C LEU A 206 -26.65 -7.37 0.16
N SER A 207 -27.90 -7.43 0.63
CA SER A 207 -29.03 -8.06 -0.06
C SER A 207 -29.52 -7.33 -1.32
N GLY A 208 -28.88 -6.24 -1.74
CA GLY A 208 -29.16 -5.61 -3.03
C GLY A 208 -30.21 -4.49 -2.98
N ARG A 209 -30.33 -3.78 -1.87
CA ARG A 209 -30.78 -2.38 -1.87
C ARG A 209 -29.58 -1.46 -1.67
N SER A 210 -28.71 -1.35 -2.68
CA SER A 210 -27.75 -0.24 -2.74
C SER A 210 -27.51 0.25 -4.16
N THR A 211 -27.63 1.56 -4.28
CA THR A 211 -27.48 2.40 -5.46
C THR A 211 -26.06 2.39 -6.00
N GLY A 212 -25.94 2.55 -7.31
CA GLY A 212 -24.76 2.22 -8.10
C GLY A 212 -23.47 2.96 -7.74
N ARG A 213 -22.37 2.21 -7.87
CA ARG A 213 -21.15 2.64 -8.57
C ARG A 213 -20.25 1.42 -8.76
N ARG A 214 -19.85 1.15 -10.00
CA ARG A 214 -18.81 0.17 -10.34
C ARG A 214 -17.52 0.94 -10.62
N VAL A 215 -16.41 0.51 -10.02
CA VAL A 215 -15.07 0.89 -10.45
C VAL A 215 -14.32 -0.41 -10.75
N SER A 216 -13.80 -0.52 -11.96
CA SER A 216 -12.96 -1.63 -12.41
C SER A 216 -11.49 -1.21 -12.29
N ILE A 217 -10.66 -2.08 -11.69
CA ILE A 217 -9.20 -1.93 -11.70
C ILE A 217 -8.63 -3.16 -12.41
N GLU A 218 -7.95 -2.94 -13.54
CA GLU A 218 -7.24 -3.96 -14.30
C GLU A 218 -5.74 -3.86 -13.97
N TYR A 219 -5.08 -5.00 -13.70
CA TYR A 219 -3.65 -5.06 -13.44
C TYR A 219 -2.98 -6.08 -14.38
N LYS A 220 -1.82 -5.72 -14.93
CA LYS A 220 -0.97 -6.59 -15.78
C LYS A 220 0.48 -6.55 -15.29
N PRO A 221 1.13 -7.70 -15.01
CA PRO A 221 2.55 -7.72 -14.64
C PRO A 221 3.48 -8.20 -15.78
N ARG A 222 4.72 -7.67 -15.81
CA ARG A 222 5.91 -8.27 -16.47
C ARG A 222 7.22 -7.87 -15.78
N GLY A 223 8.17 -8.82 -15.69
CA GLY A 223 9.63 -8.60 -15.50
C GLY A 223 10.17 -8.38 -14.07
N PRO A 224 11.49 -8.52 -13.82
CA PRO A 224 12.11 -8.25 -12.51
C PRO A 224 11.88 -6.79 -12.08
N ILE A 225 11.47 -6.58 -10.83
CA ILE A 225 10.70 -5.39 -10.42
C ILE A 225 11.60 -4.40 -9.67
N HIS A 226 12.10 -3.39 -10.36
CA HIS A 226 12.31 -2.08 -9.74
C HIS A 226 10.94 -1.39 -9.73
N GLY A 227 10.34 -1.19 -8.55
CA GLY A 227 9.11 -0.41 -8.45
C GLY A 227 9.47 1.05 -8.21
N LEU A 228 9.07 1.90 -9.15
CA LEU A 228 9.09 3.35 -9.00
C LEU A 228 7.64 3.78 -8.91
N ASP A 229 7.19 4.08 -7.70
CA ASP A 229 5.85 4.60 -7.46
C ASP A 229 5.99 6.10 -7.16
N VAL A 230 5.52 6.93 -8.11
CA VAL A 230 5.24 8.34 -7.87
C VAL A 230 3.73 8.42 -7.65
N VAL A 231 3.33 8.75 -6.42
CA VAL A 231 1.93 8.88 -6.01
C VAL A 231 1.61 10.34 -5.76
#